data_AF-A0A3M3U6B7-F1
#
_entry.id   AF-A0A3M3U6B7-F1
#
_cell.length_a   1.000
_cell.length_b   1.000
_cell.length_c   1.000
_cell.angle_alpha   90.00
_cell.angle_beta   90.00
_cell.angle_gamma   90.00
#
_symmetry.space_group_name_H-M   'P 1'
#
loop_
_entity.id
_entity.type
_entity.pdbx_description
1 polymer ?
#
loop_
_entity_poly.entity_id
_entity_poly.type
_entity_poly.pdbx_seq_one_letter_code
_entity_poly.pdbx_strand_id
1 'polypeptide(L)'
;MEWSRTVLRMKRPFAGHAKLIRERFDMNEAMHAHTPTLAVTDPRSLTVRSIALLRQDSNQAADKRVTHQTYDVAGRIIAQRDPRLSSDALPTISTLHSLSGLPLLTNSVDAGWQVVLAGEAGQRLASWDGRGSERNIEYDVRLRPLAIIEQGRVVERFSYGDRNVTIGHNQCNQLVRHDDTAGTRFFPDYALQGALLTEARQFLLSLDVPDWPVAEAERDALLEPAPLQSRWRFNAQGEVREQADAMGNRQVFGQTVAGQSKTLSLMQAGISQPQALLVDTRYNAFNQVEQETAGNGVVSLYAYDQQDGRLIGLSAISADGTLLQQLNYSYDPVGNILLVNDTSQPDRYCDNQLIEPISRYRYDTVYQLIEATGREVRNGASHGPALPGL
;
A
#
# COMPACT_ATOMS: atom_id res chain seq x y z
N MET A 1 -50.44 42.23 22.70
CA MET A 1 -50.77 42.57 21.31
C MET A 1 -50.06 43.86 20.99
N GLU A 2 -48.96 43.78 20.25
CA GLU A 2 -48.46 44.81 19.33
C GLU A 2 -47.13 44.30 18.78
N TRP A 3 -47.12 44.02 17.48
CA TRP A 3 -45.93 43.65 16.75
C TRP A 3 -45.24 44.94 16.30
N SER A 4 -44.07 45.25 16.85
CA SER A 4 -43.18 46.27 16.28
C SER A 4 -42.01 45.59 15.59
N ARG A 5 -41.99 45.69 14.25
CA ARG A 5 -40.90 45.24 13.38
C ARG A 5 -39.77 46.26 13.43
N THR A 6 -38.68 45.93 14.12
CA THR A 6 -37.40 46.62 13.93
C THR A 6 -36.54 45.82 12.96
N VAL A 7 -36.41 46.34 11.75
CA VAL A 7 -35.52 45.81 10.71
C VAL A 7 -34.08 46.20 11.06
N LEU A 8 -33.31 45.27 11.62
CA LEU A 8 -31.85 45.41 11.71
C LEU A 8 -31.22 44.94 10.40
N ARG A 9 -30.69 45.92 9.67
CA ARG A 9 -29.99 45.80 8.40
C ARG A 9 -28.67 45.05 8.61
N MET A 10 -28.65 43.74 8.40
CA MET A 10 -27.40 42.97 8.35
C MET A 10 -26.59 43.40 7.12
N LYS A 11 -25.41 43.97 7.38
CA LYS A 11 -24.37 44.22 6.37
C LYS A 11 -23.97 42.88 5.75
N ARG A 12 -24.13 42.78 4.43
CA ARG A 12 -23.62 41.66 3.61
C ARG A 12 -22.09 41.62 3.73
N PRO A 13 -21.46 40.45 3.98
CA PRO A 13 -20.04 40.32 3.75
C PRO A 13 -19.75 40.36 2.25
N PHE A 14 -18.66 41.05 1.91
CA PHE A 14 -18.17 41.30 0.57
C PHE A 14 -18.02 39.99 -0.22
N ALA A 15 -18.80 39.86 -1.29
CA ALA A 15 -18.56 38.88 -2.35
C ALA A 15 -17.41 39.39 -3.24
N GLY A 16 -16.18 39.17 -2.79
CA GLY A 16 -15.00 39.28 -3.64
C GLY A 16 -15.10 38.20 -4.72
N HIS A 17 -15.38 38.62 -5.95
CA HIS A 17 -15.41 37.75 -7.11
C HIS A 17 -14.00 37.24 -7.40
N ALA A 18 -13.63 36.10 -6.80
CA ALA A 18 -12.57 35.26 -7.33
C ALA A 18 -13.12 34.63 -8.61
N LYS A 19 -12.79 35.24 -9.75
CA LYS A 19 -13.01 34.67 -11.07
C LYS A 19 -12.11 33.43 -11.15
N LEU A 20 -12.61 32.28 -10.68
CA LEU A 20 -12.02 30.98 -11.00
C LEU A 20 -12.06 30.87 -12.52
N ILE A 21 -10.94 31.15 -13.17
CA ILE A 21 -10.69 30.65 -14.51
C ILE A 21 -10.54 29.15 -14.32
N ARG A 22 -11.68 28.44 -14.36
CA ARG A 22 -11.70 27.01 -14.69
C ARG A 22 -11.34 26.94 -16.16
N GLU A 23 -10.06 27.04 -16.49
CA GLU A 23 -9.55 26.37 -17.67
C GLU A 23 -9.74 24.88 -17.38
N ARG A 24 -10.88 24.35 -17.85
CA ARG A 24 -11.07 22.92 -18.00
C ARG A 24 -10.03 22.48 -19.02
N PHE A 25 -8.88 22.01 -18.53
CA PHE A 25 -8.05 21.10 -19.30
C PHE A 25 -8.83 19.80 -19.38
N ASP A 26 -9.76 19.76 -20.33
CA ASP A 26 -10.52 18.56 -20.63
C ASP A 26 -9.58 17.56 -21.33
N MET A 27 -9.77 16.30 -20.99
CA MET A 27 -9.26 15.15 -21.75
C MET A 27 -9.39 15.42 -23.25
N ASN A 28 -8.39 15.08 -24.04
CA ASN A 28 -8.53 15.11 -25.49
C ASN A 28 -9.50 13.97 -25.89
N GLU A 29 -10.81 14.24 -25.89
CA GLU A 29 -11.85 13.25 -26.18
C GLU A 29 -11.62 12.57 -27.54
N ALA A 30 -11.10 13.31 -28.52
CA ALA A 30 -10.74 12.78 -29.83
C ALA A 30 -9.63 11.71 -29.74
N MET A 31 -8.70 11.82 -28.78
CA MET A 31 -7.65 10.83 -28.55
C MET A 31 -8.23 9.48 -28.09
N HIS A 32 -9.23 9.47 -27.21
CA HIS A 32 -9.82 8.23 -26.70
C HIS A 32 -11.03 7.73 -27.49
N ALA A 33 -11.46 8.48 -28.51
CA ALA A 33 -12.49 8.04 -29.43
C ALA A 33 -12.09 6.70 -30.07
N HIS A 34 -13.00 5.73 -29.98
CA HIS A 34 -12.84 4.38 -30.50
C HIS A 34 -11.65 3.59 -29.94
N THR A 35 -11.31 3.78 -28.66
CA THR A 35 -10.33 2.93 -27.95
C THR A 35 -10.94 2.11 -26.82
N PRO A 36 -12.00 1.30 -27.05
CA PRO A 36 -12.48 0.39 -26.03
C PRO A 36 -11.47 -0.74 -25.76
N THR A 37 -11.53 -1.29 -24.56
CA THR A 37 -10.93 -2.60 -24.26
C THR A 37 -11.87 -3.68 -24.77
N LEU A 38 -11.36 -4.62 -25.58
CA LEU A 38 -12.14 -5.71 -26.14
C LEU A 38 -11.71 -7.05 -25.55
N ALA A 39 -12.68 -7.92 -25.24
CA ALA A 39 -12.44 -9.31 -24.89
C ALA A 39 -12.96 -10.21 -26.02
N VAL A 40 -12.12 -11.13 -26.50
CA VAL A 40 -12.48 -12.15 -27.48
C VAL A 40 -12.62 -13.48 -26.76
N THR A 41 -13.81 -14.07 -26.83
CA THR A 41 -14.13 -15.33 -26.16
C THR A 41 -14.20 -16.49 -27.14
N ASP A 42 -13.85 -17.69 -26.67
CA ASP A 42 -14.12 -18.95 -27.38
C ASP A 42 -15.55 -19.46 -27.10
N PRO A 43 -16.02 -20.54 -27.75
CA PRO A 43 -17.35 -21.12 -27.50
C PRO A 43 -17.59 -21.62 -26.07
N ARG A 44 -16.55 -21.74 -25.25
CA ARG A 44 -16.65 -22.10 -23.82
C ARG A 44 -16.79 -20.85 -22.94
N SER A 45 -16.92 -19.66 -23.54
CA SER A 45 -16.92 -18.36 -22.86
C SER A 45 -15.60 -18.02 -22.15
N LEU A 46 -14.48 -18.61 -22.60
CA LEU A 46 -13.15 -18.29 -22.08
C LEU A 46 -12.50 -17.19 -22.91
N THR A 47 -11.96 -16.15 -22.26
CA THR A 47 -11.31 -15.01 -22.93
C THR A 47 -9.97 -15.43 -23.54
N VAL A 48 -9.93 -15.73 -24.83
CA VAL A 48 -8.69 -16.14 -25.53
C VAL A 48 -7.82 -14.96 -25.94
N ARG A 49 -8.40 -13.75 -26.06
CA ARG A 49 -7.64 -12.53 -26.31
C ARG A 49 -8.23 -11.35 -25.53
N SER A 50 -7.36 -10.53 -24.96
CA SER A 50 -7.69 -9.18 -24.49
C SER A 50 -7.00 -8.19 -25.42
N ILE A 51 -7.74 -7.22 -25.95
CA ILE A 51 -7.24 -6.23 -26.90
C ILE A 51 -7.40 -4.85 -26.29
N ALA A 52 -6.28 -4.19 -26.03
CA ALA A 52 -6.24 -2.77 -25.73
C ALA A 52 -5.88 -1.99 -27.00
N LEU A 53 -6.45 -0.80 -27.15
CA LEU A 53 -6.22 0.08 -28.30
C LEU A 53 -5.40 1.28 -27.83
N LEU A 54 -4.13 1.32 -28.22
CA LEU A 54 -3.16 2.33 -27.82
C LEU A 54 -3.08 3.46 -28.87
N ARG A 55 -3.17 4.71 -28.42
CA ARG A 55 -2.94 5.91 -29.19
C ARG A 55 -2.29 6.96 -28.29
N GLN A 56 -1.28 7.66 -28.81
CA GLN A 56 -0.57 8.73 -28.08
C GLN A 56 -0.89 10.15 -28.62
N ASP A 57 -1.37 10.24 -29.86
CA ASP A 57 -1.81 11.47 -30.51
C ASP A 57 -3.14 11.23 -31.24
N SER A 58 -4.09 12.18 -31.17
CA SER A 58 -5.42 12.05 -31.78
C SER A 58 -5.40 11.82 -33.31
N ASN A 59 -4.32 12.20 -34.00
CA ASN A 59 -4.18 12.00 -35.44
C ASN A 59 -3.62 10.61 -35.82
N GLN A 60 -3.24 9.79 -34.85
CA GLN A 60 -2.69 8.45 -35.08
C GLN A 60 -3.78 7.38 -35.07
N ALA A 61 -3.65 6.39 -35.95
CA ALA A 61 -4.44 5.17 -35.86
C ALA A 61 -4.12 4.45 -34.53
N ALA A 62 -5.13 3.84 -33.91
CA ALA A 62 -4.92 3.10 -32.67
C ALA A 62 -4.16 1.79 -32.96
N ASP A 63 -3.06 1.58 -32.26
CA ASP A 63 -2.26 0.36 -32.27
C ASP A 63 -2.94 -0.72 -31.41
N LYS A 64 -3.00 -1.95 -31.91
CA LYS A 64 -3.69 -3.06 -31.24
C LYS A 64 -2.70 -3.79 -30.34
N ARG A 65 -2.92 -3.72 -29.04
CA ARG A 65 -2.17 -4.45 -28.02
C ARG A 65 -2.94 -5.69 -27.62
N VAL A 66 -2.60 -6.82 -28.23
CA VAL A 66 -3.31 -8.10 -28.06
C VAL A 66 -2.58 -9.02 -27.08
N THR A 67 -3.17 -9.24 -25.91
CA THR A 67 -2.73 -10.29 -24.98
C THR A 67 -3.44 -11.59 -25.35
N HIS A 68 -2.69 -12.65 -25.59
CA HIS A 68 -3.24 -13.97 -25.93
C HIS A 68 -3.26 -14.89 -24.70
N GLN A 69 -4.32 -15.67 -24.57
CA GLN A 69 -4.49 -16.68 -23.52
C GLN A 69 -4.89 -18.01 -24.15
N THR A 70 -4.18 -19.08 -23.78
CA THR A 70 -4.47 -20.44 -24.23
C THR A 70 -4.96 -21.26 -23.05
N TYR A 71 -5.99 -22.05 -23.28
CA TYR A 71 -6.63 -22.88 -22.25
C TYR A 71 -6.53 -24.36 -22.58
N ASP A 72 -6.41 -25.20 -21.57
CA ASP A 72 -6.57 -26.64 -21.73
C ASP A 72 -8.05 -27.05 -21.86
N VAL A 73 -8.30 -28.36 -21.99
CA VAL A 73 -9.65 -28.92 -22.12
C VAL A 73 -10.54 -28.66 -20.89
N ALA A 74 -9.93 -28.53 -19.71
CA ALA A 74 -10.63 -28.22 -18.46
C ALA A 74 -10.89 -26.71 -18.27
N GLY A 75 -10.47 -25.87 -19.22
CA GLY A 75 -10.67 -24.42 -19.18
C GLY A 75 -9.68 -23.68 -18.30
N ARG A 76 -8.52 -24.28 -18.00
CA ARG A 76 -7.44 -23.64 -17.21
C ARG A 76 -6.45 -22.97 -18.15
N ILE A 77 -5.95 -21.79 -17.77
CA ILE A 77 -4.94 -21.07 -18.56
C ILE A 77 -3.62 -21.83 -18.49
N ILE A 78 -3.11 -22.26 -19.64
CA ILE A 78 -1.83 -22.98 -19.75
C ILE A 78 -0.72 -22.16 -20.41
N ALA A 79 -1.08 -21.06 -21.08
CA ALA A 79 -0.11 -20.16 -21.67
C ALA A 79 -0.70 -18.75 -21.82
N GLN A 80 0.14 -17.74 -21.62
CA GLN A 80 -0.17 -16.34 -21.92
C GLN A 80 0.97 -15.68 -22.68
N ARG A 81 0.61 -14.74 -23.55
CA ARG A 81 1.55 -13.91 -24.31
C ARG A 81 1.16 -12.46 -24.23
N ASP A 82 2.13 -11.63 -23.89
CA ASP A 82 1.98 -10.19 -23.92
C ASP A 82 1.99 -9.66 -25.38
N PRO A 83 1.48 -8.44 -25.61
CA PRO A 83 1.34 -7.87 -26.95
C PRO A 83 2.64 -7.64 -27.74
N ARG A 84 3.81 -7.64 -27.09
CA ARG A 84 5.09 -7.39 -27.77
C ARG A 84 5.56 -8.62 -28.56
N LEU A 85 5.17 -9.80 -28.12
CA LEU A 85 5.57 -11.06 -28.73
C LEU A 85 4.66 -11.42 -29.92
N SER A 86 5.25 -11.95 -30.98
CA SER A 86 4.48 -12.45 -32.13
C SER A 86 3.64 -13.69 -31.75
N SER A 87 2.64 -14.03 -32.57
CA SER A 87 1.81 -15.23 -32.38
C SER A 87 2.61 -16.54 -32.38
N ASP A 88 3.80 -16.53 -32.98
CA ASP A 88 4.66 -17.70 -33.16
C ASP A 88 5.75 -17.76 -32.10
N ALA A 89 5.88 -16.72 -31.27
CA ALA A 89 6.80 -16.72 -30.14
C ALA A 89 6.32 -17.66 -29.03
N LEU A 90 7.30 -18.14 -28.27
CA LEU A 90 7.06 -18.87 -27.01
C LEU A 90 6.23 -18.00 -26.05
N PRO A 91 5.41 -18.63 -25.20
CA PRO A 91 4.61 -17.89 -24.25
C PRO A 91 5.48 -17.14 -23.23
N THR A 92 5.05 -15.92 -22.87
CA THR A 92 5.66 -15.12 -21.79
C THR A 92 5.56 -15.89 -20.47
N ILE A 93 4.45 -16.60 -20.26
CA ILE A 93 4.26 -17.51 -19.14
C ILE A 93 3.48 -18.75 -19.60
N SER A 94 3.90 -19.92 -19.14
CA SER A 94 3.17 -21.19 -19.31
C SER A 94 3.03 -21.92 -18.00
N THR A 95 1.93 -22.65 -17.83
CA THR A 95 1.63 -23.40 -16.62
C THR A 95 1.12 -24.79 -16.95
N LEU A 96 1.74 -25.80 -16.33
CA LEU A 96 1.28 -27.17 -16.32
C LEU A 96 0.51 -27.43 -15.04
N HIS A 97 -0.70 -27.96 -15.15
CA HIS A 97 -1.56 -28.27 -14.01
C HIS A 97 -1.68 -29.76 -13.73
N SER A 98 -1.89 -30.13 -12.47
CA SER A 98 -2.39 -31.45 -12.08
C SER A 98 -3.82 -31.67 -12.59
N LEU A 99 -4.36 -32.88 -12.48
CA LEU A 99 -5.77 -33.14 -12.81
C LEU A 99 -6.74 -32.34 -11.90
N SER A 100 -6.37 -32.10 -10.64
CA SER A 100 -7.14 -31.26 -9.71
C SER A 100 -7.01 -29.75 -9.96
N GLY A 101 -6.17 -29.33 -10.91
CA GLY A 101 -5.98 -27.92 -11.27
C GLY A 101 -4.82 -27.22 -10.56
N LEU A 102 -4.07 -27.91 -9.71
CA LEU A 102 -2.92 -27.33 -9.02
C LEU A 102 -1.79 -27.03 -10.02
N PRO A 103 -1.19 -25.83 -10.03
CA PRO A 103 -0.04 -25.53 -10.87
C PRO A 103 1.19 -26.32 -10.39
N LEU A 104 1.71 -27.19 -11.24
CA LEU A 104 2.87 -28.06 -10.95
C LEU A 104 4.17 -27.48 -11.50
N LEU A 105 4.13 -26.89 -12.69
CA LEU A 105 5.25 -26.20 -13.31
C LEU A 105 4.75 -24.88 -13.88
N THR A 106 5.38 -23.78 -13.48
CA THR A 106 5.22 -22.48 -14.12
C THR A 106 6.55 -22.14 -14.78
N ASN A 107 6.53 -21.72 -16.04
CA ASN A 107 7.70 -21.22 -16.73
C ASN A 107 7.42 -19.80 -17.21
N SER A 108 8.14 -18.82 -16.66
CA SER A 108 8.02 -17.41 -16.98
C SER A 108 9.33 -16.90 -17.58
N VAL A 109 9.24 -16.11 -18.64
CA VAL A 109 10.43 -15.46 -19.23
C VAL A 109 11.06 -14.43 -18.29
N ASP A 110 10.27 -13.85 -17.38
CA ASP A 110 10.72 -12.81 -16.45
C ASP A 110 11.18 -13.38 -15.09
N ALA A 111 10.57 -14.50 -14.65
CA ALA A 111 10.82 -15.09 -13.33
C ALA A 111 11.51 -16.47 -13.37
N GLY A 112 11.81 -16.99 -14.57
CA GLY A 112 12.31 -18.35 -14.75
C GLY A 112 11.23 -19.41 -14.53
N TRP A 113 11.66 -20.66 -14.43
CA TRP A 113 10.76 -21.77 -14.13
C TRP A 113 10.66 -22.04 -12.63
N GLN A 114 9.52 -22.56 -12.19
CA GLN A 114 9.28 -23.04 -10.84
C GLN A 114 8.46 -24.33 -10.90
N VAL A 115 8.93 -25.37 -10.22
CA VAL A 115 8.22 -26.64 -10.03
C VAL A 115 7.75 -26.74 -8.58
N VAL A 116 6.55 -27.26 -8.36
CA VAL A 116 5.97 -27.49 -7.05
C VAL A 116 5.50 -28.94 -6.94
N LEU A 117 5.95 -29.62 -5.89
CA LEU A 117 5.36 -30.87 -5.43
C LEU A 117 4.34 -30.55 -4.33
N ALA A 118 3.07 -30.81 -4.62
CA ALA A 118 1.99 -30.66 -3.65
C ALA A 118 1.72 -31.99 -2.94
N GLY A 119 1.32 -31.91 -1.67
CA GLY A 119 0.79 -33.03 -0.90
C GLY A 119 -0.70 -33.26 -1.19
N GLU A 120 -1.27 -34.27 -0.54
CA GLU A 120 -2.64 -34.73 -0.79
C GLU A 120 -3.71 -33.67 -0.49
N ALA A 121 -3.45 -32.78 0.47
CA ALA A 121 -4.32 -31.65 0.79
C ALA A 121 -3.96 -30.37 0.01
N GLY A 122 -3.07 -30.46 -0.99
CA GLY A 122 -2.63 -29.34 -1.80
C GLY A 122 -1.53 -28.47 -1.17
N GLN A 123 -1.09 -28.78 0.05
CA GLN A 123 0.03 -28.10 0.71
C GLN A 123 1.33 -28.30 -0.08
N ARG A 124 2.19 -27.28 -0.14
CA ARG A 124 3.48 -27.37 -0.84
C ARG A 124 4.45 -28.20 -0.01
N LEU A 125 4.86 -29.36 -0.50
CA LEU A 125 5.87 -30.20 0.17
C LEU A 125 7.28 -29.81 -0.25
N ALA A 126 7.48 -29.61 -1.56
CA ALA A 126 8.77 -29.25 -2.14
C ALA A 126 8.58 -28.27 -3.31
N SER A 127 9.60 -27.49 -3.59
CA SER A 127 9.65 -26.65 -4.79
C SER A 127 11.07 -26.42 -5.26
N TRP A 128 11.20 -26.28 -6.57
CA TRP A 128 12.46 -26.00 -7.26
C TRP A 128 12.28 -24.80 -8.17
N ASP A 129 13.33 -23.99 -8.35
CA ASP A 129 13.30 -22.85 -9.26
C ASP A 129 14.45 -22.89 -10.28
N GLY A 130 14.36 -22.02 -11.29
CA GLY A 130 15.34 -21.91 -12.38
C GLY A 130 16.74 -21.48 -11.97
N ARG A 131 16.95 -21.08 -10.71
CA ARG A 131 18.28 -20.80 -10.15
C ARG A 131 18.89 -22.05 -9.48
N GLY A 132 18.18 -23.18 -9.52
CA GLY A 132 18.56 -24.39 -8.81
C GLY A 132 18.24 -24.33 -7.31
N SER A 133 17.39 -23.39 -6.88
CA SER A 133 16.96 -23.31 -5.48
C SER A 133 16.02 -24.45 -5.16
N GLU A 134 16.29 -25.19 -4.10
CA GLU A 134 15.42 -26.24 -3.57
C GLU A 134 14.86 -25.79 -2.23
N ARG A 135 13.54 -25.94 -2.05
CA ARG A 135 12.84 -25.61 -0.82
C ARG A 135 11.84 -26.69 -0.44
N ASN A 136 11.96 -27.24 0.76
CA ASN A 136 11.07 -28.23 1.35
C ASN A 136 10.35 -27.66 2.58
N ILE A 137 9.12 -28.08 2.83
CA ILE A 137 8.35 -27.68 4.02
C ILE A 137 7.93 -28.95 4.78
N GLU A 138 8.29 -29.00 6.05
CA GLU A 138 7.79 -30.01 6.98
C GLU A 138 6.54 -29.50 7.67
N TYR A 139 5.56 -30.38 7.89
CA TYR A 139 4.28 -30.03 8.50
C TYR A 139 3.96 -30.92 9.69
N ASP A 140 3.16 -30.41 10.61
CA ASP A 140 2.51 -31.25 11.62
C ASP A 140 1.27 -31.97 11.06
N VAL A 141 0.63 -32.78 11.91
CA VAL A 141 -0.59 -33.54 11.56
C VAL A 141 -1.80 -32.66 11.23
N ARG A 142 -1.73 -31.34 11.48
CA ARG A 142 -2.76 -30.35 11.16
C ARG A 142 -2.36 -29.46 9.98
N LEU A 143 -1.31 -29.83 9.25
CA LEU A 143 -0.78 -29.10 8.10
C LEU A 143 -0.27 -27.69 8.44
N ARG A 144 0.20 -27.49 9.66
CA ARG A 144 0.93 -26.27 10.05
C ARG A 144 2.42 -26.47 9.80
N PRO A 145 3.14 -25.52 9.16
CA PRO A 145 4.58 -25.65 8.92
C PRO A 145 5.34 -25.83 10.24
N LEU A 146 6.29 -26.76 10.30
CA LEU A 146 7.21 -26.98 11.41
C LEU A 146 8.62 -26.51 11.09
N ALA A 147 9.04 -26.70 9.83
CA ALA A 147 10.34 -26.28 9.34
C ALA A 147 10.27 -25.92 7.85
N ILE A 148 11.08 -24.94 7.44
CA ILE A 148 11.38 -24.67 6.04
C ILE A 148 12.85 -24.99 5.82
N ILE A 149 13.10 -25.82 4.82
CA ILE A 149 14.44 -26.31 4.49
C ILE A 149 14.80 -25.76 3.12
N GLU A 150 15.90 -25.02 3.03
CA GLU A 150 16.44 -24.52 1.76
C GLU A 150 17.84 -25.06 1.55
N GLN A 151 18.10 -25.66 0.40
CA GLN A 151 19.40 -26.27 0.07
C GLN A 151 19.94 -27.19 1.19
N GLY A 152 19.04 -27.99 1.79
CA GLY A 152 19.37 -28.92 2.88
C GLY A 152 19.58 -28.30 4.26
N ARG A 153 19.42 -26.98 4.43
CA ARG A 153 19.51 -26.28 5.72
C ARG A 153 18.15 -25.86 6.23
N VAL A 154 17.91 -25.96 7.52
CA VAL A 154 16.65 -25.51 8.13
C VAL A 154 16.71 -23.99 8.34
N VAL A 155 16.17 -23.24 7.39
CA VAL A 155 16.22 -21.77 7.41
C VAL A 155 15.11 -21.14 8.23
N GLU A 156 14.02 -21.88 8.48
CA GLU A 156 12.97 -21.45 9.41
C GLU A 156 12.45 -22.61 10.25
N ARG A 157 12.04 -22.34 11.49
CA ARG A 157 11.32 -23.27 12.38
C ARG A 157 10.14 -22.59 13.08
N PHE A 158 9.10 -23.37 13.33
CA PHE A 158 7.86 -22.90 13.94
C PHE A 158 7.50 -23.75 15.16
N SER A 159 7.25 -23.10 16.29
CA SER A 159 6.67 -23.75 17.48
C SER A 159 5.27 -23.20 17.74
N TYR A 160 4.31 -24.07 18.06
CA TYR A 160 2.93 -23.69 18.32
C TYR A 160 2.53 -23.97 19.77
N GLY A 161 1.65 -23.14 20.33
CA GLY A 161 1.21 -23.24 21.70
C GLY A 161 0.35 -24.48 21.96
N ASP A 162 0.71 -25.21 23.01
CA ASP A 162 -0.04 -26.37 23.52
C ASP A 162 -1.09 -25.94 24.55
N ARG A 163 -2.26 -26.59 24.52
CA ARG A 163 -3.39 -26.27 25.39
C ARG A 163 -3.06 -26.38 26.88
N ASN A 164 -2.19 -27.30 27.27
CA ASN A 164 -1.91 -27.58 28.68
C ASN A 164 -0.89 -26.62 29.28
N VAL A 165 -0.12 -25.91 28.45
CA VAL A 165 0.94 -24.98 28.88
C VAL A 165 0.50 -23.53 28.74
N THR A 166 -0.32 -23.22 27.73
CA THR A 166 -0.47 -21.83 27.23
C THR A 166 -1.86 -21.19 27.39
N ILE A 167 -2.77 -21.84 28.12
CA ILE A 167 -4.18 -21.40 28.20
C ILE A 167 -4.36 -20.00 28.79
N GLY A 168 -3.48 -19.59 29.71
CA GLY A 168 -3.52 -18.25 30.33
C GLY A 168 -3.09 -17.11 29.40
N HIS A 169 -2.49 -17.43 28.26
CA HIS A 169 -1.91 -16.48 27.29
C HIS A 169 -2.63 -16.48 25.94
N ASN A 170 -3.75 -17.23 25.83
CA ASN A 170 -4.51 -17.43 24.60
C ASN A 170 -3.69 -18.01 23.42
N GLN A 171 -2.62 -18.78 23.69
CA GLN A 171 -1.74 -19.29 22.62
C GLN A 171 -2.12 -20.68 22.09
N CYS A 172 -3.23 -21.28 22.54
CA CYS A 172 -3.67 -22.60 22.07
C CYS A 172 -3.75 -22.64 20.55
N ASN A 173 -2.93 -23.48 19.91
CA ASN A 173 -2.77 -23.62 18.46
C ASN A 173 -2.19 -22.40 17.72
N GLN A 174 -1.85 -21.33 18.43
CA GLN A 174 -1.19 -20.15 17.87
C GLN A 174 0.31 -20.40 17.70
N LEU A 175 0.95 -19.65 16.82
CA LEU A 175 2.41 -19.62 16.71
C LEU A 175 2.98 -18.94 17.98
N VAL A 176 3.93 -19.56 18.66
CA VAL A 176 4.54 -19.02 19.90
C VAL A 176 6.01 -18.66 19.71
N ARG A 177 6.66 -19.28 18.72
CA ARG A 177 8.05 -19.00 18.32
C ARG A 177 8.19 -19.22 16.82
N HIS A 178 8.87 -18.30 16.16
CA HIS A 178 9.27 -18.40 14.76
C HIS A 178 10.75 -18.04 14.65
N ASP A 179 11.58 -19.04 14.44
CA ASP A 179 12.97 -18.85 14.06
C ASP A 179 12.98 -18.67 12.53
N ASP A 180 13.38 -17.50 12.05
CA ASP A 180 13.41 -17.14 10.63
C ASP A 180 14.84 -16.87 10.15
N THR A 181 15.00 -16.37 8.93
CA THR A 181 16.33 -16.14 8.35
C THR A 181 17.15 -15.05 9.04
N ALA A 182 16.57 -14.26 9.94
CA ALA A 182 17.25 -13.15 10.60
C ALA A 182 17.28 -13.28 12.14
N GLY A 183 16.66 -14.30 12.73
CA GLY A 183 16.61 -14.51 14.17
C GLY A 183 15.30 -15.12 14.62
N THR A 184 14.90 -14.85 15.85
CA THR A 184 13.71 -15.46 16.45
C THR A 184 12.68 -14.41 16.84
N ARG A 185 11.43 -14.64 16.44
CA ARG A 185 10.24 -13.92 16.92
C ARG A 185 9.54 -14.77 17.97
N PHE A 186 9.14 -14.15 19.06
CA PHE A 186 8.38 -14.76 20.14
C PHE A 186 7.03 -14.07 20.27
N PHE A 187 5.99 -14.87 20.50
CA PHE A 187 4.61 -14.44 20.57
C PHE A 187 3.99 -14.83 21.91
N PRO A 188 4.41 -14.18 23.02
CA PRO A 188 4.08 -14.64 24.37
C PRO A 188 2.60 -14.46 24.75
N ASP A 189 1.88 -13.50 24.17
CA ASP A 189 0.52 -13.16 24.61
C ASP A 189 -0.39 -12.78 23.44
N TYR A 190 -1.60 -13.34 23.45
CA TYR A 190 -2.67 -12.99 22.51
C TYR A 190 -3.87 -12.39 23.25
N ALA A 191 -4.52 -11.42 22.62
CA ALA A 191 -5.78 -10.85 23.04
C ALA A 191 -6.90 -11.89 22.86
N LEU A 192 -8.06 -11.65 23.47
CA LEU A 192 -9.22 -12.54 23.39
C LEU A 192 -9.69 -12.76 21.94
N GLN A 193 -9.54 -11.75 21.08
CA GLN A 193 -9.86 -11.80 19.66
C GLN A 193 -8.75 -12.43 18.80
N GLY A 194 -7.65 -12.87 19.40
CA GLY A 194 -6.51 -13.50 18.71
C GLY A 194 -5.46 -12.54 18.16
N ALA A 195 -5.57 -11.23 18.45
CA ALA A 195 -4.53 -10.26 18.09
C ALA A 195 -3.31 -10.38 19.03
N LEU A 196 -2.10 -10.11 18.53
CA LEU A 196 -0.88 -10.21 19.33
C LEU A 196 -0.77 -9.03 20.31
N LEU A 197 -0.63 -9.31 21.61
CA LEU A 197 -0.44 -8.29 22.64
C LEU A 197 1.04 -7.91 22.81
N THR A 198 1.93 -8.85 22.53
CA THR A 198 3.37 -8.68 22.68
C THR A 198 4.09 -9.46 21.59
N GLU A 199 5.08 -8.83 20.97
CA GLU A 199 6.08 -9.49 20.14
C GLU A 199 7.45 -9.21 20.72
N ALA A 200 8.29 -10.23 20.84
CA ALA A 200 9.70 -10.05 21.14
C ALA A 200 10.55 -10.57 19.99
N ARG A 201 11.54 -9.79 19.57
CA ARG A 201 12.47 -10.13 18.49
C ARG A 201 13.89 -10.21 19.03
N GLN A 202 14.58 -11.31 18.78
CA GLN A 202 16.02 -11.42 18.91
C GLN A 202 16.61 -11.68 17.54
N PHE A 203 17.69 -10.99 17.18
CA PHE A 203 18.38 -11.21 15.91
C PHE A 203 19.49 -12.25 16.06
N LEU A 204 19.91 -12.85 14.94
CA LEU A 204 21.09 -13.71 14.90
C LEU A 204 22.35 -12.91 15.25
N LEU A 205 23.31 -13.57 15.90
CA LEU A 205 24.66 -13.04 16.14
C LEU A 205 25.48 -12.91 14.84
N SER A 206 25.12 -13.68 13.80
CA SER A 206 25.74 -13.65 12.47
C SER A 206 24.72 -13.28 11.40
N LEU A 207 25.19 -12.72 10.28
CA LEU A 207 24.40 -12.45 9.07
C LEU A 207 24.32 -13.66 8.12
N ASP A 208 24.96 -14.77 8.47
CA ASP A 208 24.90 -16.01 7.70
C ASP A 208 23.50 -16.62 7.71
N VAL A 209 23.17 -17.36 6.65
CA VAL A 209 21.91 -18.12 6.58
C VAL A 209 21.90 -19.17 7.70
N PRO A 210 20.90 -19.17 8.60
CA PRO A 210 20.86 -20.11 9.71
C PRO A 210 20.57 -21.53 9.24
N ASP A 211 21.09 -22.50 9.98
CA ASP A 211 20.64 -23.88 9.96
C ASP A 211 20.13 -24.20 11.38
N TRP A 212 18.84 -23.95 11.60
CA TRP A 212 18.25 -23.95 12.93
C TRP A 212 18.27 -25.36 13.55
N PRO A 213 18.93 -25.55 14.71
CA PRO A 213 18.89 -26.82 15.43
C PRO A 213 17.50 -27.10 15.99
N VAL A 214 17.25 -28.38 16.33
CA VAL A 214 15.95 -28.81 16.88
C VAL A 214 15.75 -28.29 18.31
N ALA A 215 16.79 -28.36 19.15
CA ALA A 215 16.72 -27.95 20.55
C ALA A 215 16.64 -26.42 20.68
N GLU A 216 15.69 -25.91 21.49
CA GLU A 216 15.52 -24.46 21.70
C GLU A 216 16.77 -23.82 22.32
N ALA A 217 17.43 -24.50 23.27
CA ALA A 217 18.65 -23.98 23.89
C ALA A 217 19.80 -23.76 22.90
N GLU A 218 19.92 -24.62 21.87
CA GLU A 218 20.93 -24.46 20.83
C GLU A 218 20.57 -23.34 19.85
N ARG A 219 19.27 -23.13 19.60
CA ARG A 219 18.78 -21.99 18.81
C ARG A 219 19.05 -20.68 19.53
N ASP A 220 18.76 -20.62 20.82
CA ASP A 220 18.94 -19.42 21.64
C ASP A 220 20.42 -19.00 21.74
N ALA A 221 21.35 -19.96 21.66
CA ALA A 221 22.78 -19.69 21.61
C ALA A 221 23.24 -18.97 20.33
N LEU A 222 22.42 -18.96 19.26
CA LEU A 222 22.70 -18.24 18.01
C LEU A 222 22.19 -16.79 18.02
N LEU A 223 21.46 -16.38 19.07
CA LEU A 223 20.75 -15.12 19.13
C LEU A 223 21.49 -14.08 19.98
N GLU A 224 21.26 -12.81 19.64
CA GLU A 224 21.59 -11.68 20.50
C GLU A 224 20.85 -11.79 21.85
N PRO A 225 21.49 -11.40 22.96
CA PRO A 225 20.97 -11.70 24.30
C PRO A 225 19.75 -10.88 24.71
N ALA A 226 19.48 -9.74 24.07
CA ALA A 226 18.45 -8.79 24.49
C ALA A 226 17.27 -8.80 23.51
N PRO A 227 16.09 -9.32 23.90
CA PRO A 227 14.90 -9.23 23.06
C PRO A 227 14.40 -7.80 22.94
N LEU A 228 14.14 -7.37 21.71
CA LEU A 228 13.48 -6.12 21.37
C LEU A 228 11.97 -6.37 21.39
N GLN A 229 11.27 -5.77 22.35
CA GLN A 229 9.87 -6.09 22.63
C GLN A 229 8.92 -4.97 22.21
N SER A 230 8.00 -5.26 21.30
CA SER A 230 6.86 -4.38 21.00
C SER A 230 5.60 -4.89 21.69
N ARG A 231 4.72 -3.97 22.12
CA ARG A 231 3.46 -4.31 22.79
C ARG A 231 2.30 -3.53 22.20
N TRP A 232 1.14 -4.15 22.18
CA TRP A 232 -0.11 -3.56 21.71
C TRP A 232 -1.19 -3.72 22.76
N ARG A 233 -2.09 -2.74 22.81
CA ARG A 233 -3.35 -2.83 23.55
C ARG A 233 -4.49 -2.55 22.59
N PHE A 234 -5.55 -3.31 22.73
CA PHE A 234 -6.71 -3.24 21.85
C PHE A 234 -7.96 -2.83 22.63
N ASN A 235 -8.91 -2.18 21.95
CA ASN A 235 -10.27 -2.06 22.48
C ASN A 235 -11.04 -3.38 22.29
N ALA A 236 -12.30 -3.40 22.76
CA ALA A 236 -13.16 -4.59 22.66
C ALA A 236 -13.51 -4.98 21.21
N GLN A 237 -13.39 -4.06 20.26
CA GLN A 237 -13.58 -4.29 18.83
C GLN A 237 -12.34 -4.87 18.14
N GLY A 238 -11.20 -4.97 18.84
CA GLY A 238 -9.94 -5.48 18.29
C GLY A 238 -9.08 -4.43 17.59
N GLU A 239 -9.36 -3.14 17.79
CA GLU A 239 -8.60 -2.04 17.20
C GLU A 239 -7.50 -1.57 18.16
N VAL A 240 -6.33 -1.22 17.61
CA VAL A 240 -5.18 -0.76 18.41
C VAL A 240 -5.50 0.57 19.09
N ARG A 241 -5.33 0.60 20.41
CA ARG A 241 -5.46 1.80 21.26
C ARG A 241 -4.12 2.31 21.76
N GLU A 242 -3.16 1.41 21.90
CA GLU A 242 -1.81 1.77 22.33
C GLU A 242 -0.81 0.84 21.65
N GLN A 243 0.33 1.39 21.24
CA GLN A 243 1.49 0.63 20.80
C GLN A 243 2.73 1.15 21.53
N ALA A 244 3.48 0.24 22.14
CA ALA A 244 4.81 0.51 22.68
C ALA A 244 5.86 -0.11 21.77
N ASP A 245 6.87 0.68 21.37
CA ASP A 245 8.03 0.16 20.64
C ASP A 245 9.06 -0.52 21.57
N ALA A 246 10.10 -1.10 20.97
CA ALA A 246 11.17 -1.79 21.69
C ALA A 246 11.94 -0.91 22.69
N MET A 247 11.91 0.42 22.49
CA MET A 247 12.60 1.38 23.35
C MET A 247 11.65 2.00 24.39
N GLY A 248 10.39 1.56 24.44
CA GLY A 248 9.40 2.01 25.41
C GLY A 248 8.68 3.32 25.02
N ASN A 249 8.84 3.83 23.80
CA ASN A 249 8.02 4.93 23.32
C ASN A 249 6.60 4.41 23.04
N ARG A 250 5.60 5.15 23.51
CA ARG A 250 4.19 4.72 23.47
C ARG A 250 3.36 5.65 22.61
N GLN A 251 2.76 5.12 21.56
CA GLN A 251 1.73 5.79 20.78
C GLN A 251 0.35 5.44 21.35
N VAL A 252 -0.51 6.46 21.50
CA VAL A 252 -1.88 6.31 22.00
C VAL A 252 -2.86 6.84 20.96
N PHE A 253 -3.81 6.00 20.57
CA PHE A 253 -4.76 6.25 19.50
C PHE A 253 -6.16 6.56 20.07
N GLY A 254 -6.67 7.74 19.75
CA GLY A 254 -8.04 8.15 20.04
C GLY A 254 -8.94 7.92 18.84
N GLN A 255 -10.21 7.63 19.09
CA GLN A 255 -11.20 7.36 18.05
C GLN A 255 -12.47 8.16 18.29
N THR A 256 -13.24 8.37 17.23
CA THR A 256 -14.61 8.89 17.30
C THR A 256 -15.56 7.80 17.83
N VAL A 257 -16.81 8.18 18.15
CA VAL A 257 -17.87 7.22 18.50
C VAL A 257 -18.19 6.24 17.36
N ALA A 258 -17.84 6.60 16.12
CA ALA A 258 -18.01 5.77 14.93
C ALA A 258 -16.79 4.86 14.66
N GLY A 259 -15.78 4.84 15.54
CA GLY A 259 -14.56 4.01 15.39
C GLY A 259 -13.47 4.62 14.50
N GLN A 260 -13.69 5.80 13.92
CA GLN A 260 -12.70 6.47 13.06
C GLN A 260 -11.51 6.99 13.89
N SER A 261 -10.31 7.01 13.32
CA SER A 261 -9.14 7.64 13.95
C SER A 261 -9.43 9.12 14.23
N LYS A 262 -9.10 9.61 15.42
CA LYS A 262 -9.37 11.00 15.82
C LYS A 262 -8.14 11.73 16.33
N THR A 263 -7.33 11.05 17.14
CA THR A 263 -6.16 11.67 17.79
C THR A 263 -5.01 10.68 17.84
N LEU A 264 -3.78 11.20 17.86
CA LEU A 264 -2.56 10.43 18.08
C LEU A 264 -1.66 11.20 19.02
N SER A 265 -1.23 10.55 20.09
CA SER A 265 -0.25 11.10 21.03
C SER A 265 0.95 10.17 21.18
N LEU A 266 2.14 10.76 21.36
CA LEU A 266 3.38 10.06 21.62
C LEU A 266 3.84 10.36 23.06
N MET A 267 4.06 9.31 23.84
CA MET A 267 4.76 9.37 25.12
C MET A 267 6.14 8.75 24.93
N GLN A 268 7.17 9.60 24.84
CA GLN A 268 8.55 9.14 24.72
C GLN A 268 9.01 8.47 26.02
N ALA A 269 9.89 7.47 25.90
CA ALA A 269 10.43 6.77 27.06
C ALA A 269 11.13 7.75 28.02
N GLY A 270 10.78 7.67 29.30
CA GLY A 270 11.33 8.56 30.33
C GLY A 270 10.74 9.97 30.38
N ILE A 271 9.84 10.35 29.47
CA ILE A 271 9.16 11.64 29.46
C ILE A 271 7.70 11.46 29.91
N SER A 272 7.30 12.16 30.97
CA SER A 272 5.96 12.03 31.56
C SER A 272 4.87 12.79 30.79
N GLN A 273 5.24 13.81 30.01
CA GLN A 273 4.28 14.62 29.26
C GLN A 273 4.04 14.04 27.86
N PRO A 274 2.81 13.64 27.50
CA PRO A 274 2.50 13.17 26.17
C PRO A 274 2.52 14.33 25.18
N GLN A 275 3.15 14.12 24.03
CA GLN A 275 3.13 15.03 22.89
C GLN A 275 1.98 14.64 21.96
N ALA A 276 1.06 15.56 21.68
CA ALA A 276 0.09 15.35 20.61
C ALA A 276 0.82 15.37 19.26
N LEU A 277 0.61 14.35 18.43
CA LEU A 277 1.04 14.32 17.02
C LEU A 277 -0.12 14.67 16.08
N LEU A 278 -1.33 14.24 16.45
CA LEU A 278 -2.59 14.55 15.78
C LEU A 278 -3.63 14.92 16.85
N VAL A 279 -4.10 16.16 16.80
CA VAL A 279 -5.02 16.76 17.77
C VAL A 279 -6.47 16.46 17.45
N ASP A 280 -6.85 16.48 16.17
CA ASP A 280 -8.22 16.21 15.71
C ASP A 280 -8.21 15.77 14.25
N THR A 281 -9.12 14.85 13.91
CA THR A 281 -9.46 14.46 12.55
C THR A 281 -10.97 14.53 12.37
N ARG A 282 -11.42 15.16 11.30
CA ARG A 282 -12.83 15.28 10.93
C ARG A 282 -13.08 14.60 9.62
N TYR A 283 -14.29 14.06 9.49
CA TYR A 283 -14.70 13.26 8.36
C TYR A 283 -15.99 13.80 7.77
N ASN A 284 -16.09 13.74 6.45
CA ASN A 284 -17.34 13.96 5.75
C ASN A 284 -18.27 12.73 5.87
N ALA A 285 -19.48 12.83 5.33
CA ALA A 285 -20.49 11.76 5.37
C ALA A 285 -20.08 10.47 4.62
N PHE A 286 -19.06 10.55 3.75
CA PHE A 286 -18.51 9.42 3.01
C PHE A 286 -17.29 8.78 3.71
N ASN A 287 -17.05 9.13 4.98
CA ASN A 287 -15.91 8.64 5.78
C ASN A 287 -14.54 9.06 5.20
N GLN A 288 -14.48 10.16 4.45
CA GLN A 288 -13.23 10.76 3.98
C GLN A 288 -12.80 11.87 4.93
N VAL A 289 -11.50 11.98 5.19
CA VAL A 289 -10.94 13.03 6.04
C VAL A 289 -11.14 14.39 5.40
N GLU A 290 -11.86 15.32 6.03
CA GLU A 290 -12.05 16.70 5.54
C GLU A 290 -11.12 17.70 6.22
N GLN A 291 -10.64 17.38 7.43
CA GLN A 291 -9.72 18.22 8.20
C GLN A 291 -8.85 17.38 9.13
N GLU A 292 -7.58 17.74 9.23
CA GLU A 292 -6.65 17.25 10.26
C GLU A 292 -5.96 18.42 10.95
N THR A 293 -5.78 18.33 12.25
CA THR A 293 -4.99 19.28 13.03
C THR A 293 -3.81 18.56 13.63
N ALA A 294 -2.60 18.86 13.17
CA ALA A 294 -1.37 18.26 13.65
C ALA A 294 -0.96 18.84 15.01
N GLY A 295 -0.07 18.13 15.72
CA GLY A 295 0.47 18.53 17.02
C GLY A 295 1.22 19.86 17.03
N ASN A 296 1.77 20.27 15.88
CA ASN A 296 2.42 21.57 15.69
C ASN A 296 1.42 22.69 15.33
N GLY A 297 0.11 22.39 15.35
CA GLY A 297 -0.96 23.33 15.04
C GLY A 297 -1.21 23.55 13.55
N VAL A 298 -0.51 22.86 12.65
CA VAL A 298 -0.83 22.89 11.21
C VAL A 298 -2.19 22.24 10.99
N VAL A 299 -3.06 22.94 10.25
CA VAL A 299 -4.37 22.45 9.83
C VAL A 299 -4.33 22.09 8.35
N SER A 300 -4.53 20.80 8.06
CA SER A 300 -4.75 20.31 6.71
C SER A 300 -6.26 20.26 6.41
N LEU A 301 -6.67 20.78 5.26
CA LEU A 301 -8.06 20.73 4.79
C LEU A 301 -8.10 20.00 3.45
N TYR A 302 -9.08 19.12 3.30
CA TYR A 302 -9.27 18.27 2.14
C TYR A 302 -10.64 18.57 1.52
N ALA A 303 -10.65 18.95 0.25
CA ALA A 303 -11.85 19.24 -0.50
C ALA A 303 -12.08 18.14 -1.54
N TYR A 304 -13.27 17.55 -1.55
CA TYR A 304 -13.66 16.48 -2.47
C TYR A 304 -14.75 16.96 -3.44
N ASP A 305 -14.71 16.45 -4.66
CA ASP A 305 -15.81 16.62 -5.62
C ASP A 305 -17.04 15.85 -5.11
N GLN A 306 -18.22 16.48 -5.18
CA GLN A 306 -19.46 15.91 -4.64
C GLN A 306 -20.07 14.82 -5.51
N GLN A 307 -19.70 14.74 -6.79
CA GLN A 307 -20.26 13.79 -7.75
C GLN A 307 -19.52 12.47 -7.72
N ASP A 308 -18.18 12.52 -7.68
CA ASP A 308 -17.32 11.32 -7.77
C ASP A 308 -16.46 11.06 -6.53
N GLY A 309 -16.42 11.98 -5.56
CA GLY A 309 -15.68 11.83 -4.31
C GLY A 309 -14.16 12.00 -4.44
N ARG A 310 -13.63 12.46 -5.58
CA ARG A 310 -12.19 12.65 -5.79
C ARG A 310 -11.68 13.89 -5.07
N LEU A 311 -10.44 13.85 -4.59
CA LEU A 311 -9.79 14.99 -3.91
C LEU A 311 -9.48 16.10 -4.93
N ILE A 312 -10.16 17.23 -4.86
CA ILE A 312 -9.95 18.37 -5.77
C ILE A 312 -9.10 19.49 -5.16
N GLY A 313 -8.94 19.48 -3.83
CA GLY A 313 -8.15 20.48 -3.14
C GLY A 313 -7.51 19.94 -1.87
N LEU A 314 -6.27 20.32 -1.62
CA LEU A 314 -5.53 20.07 -0.38
C LEU A 314 -4.83 21.35 0.05
N SER A 315 -5.11 21.82 1.26
CA SER A 315 -4.45 23.00 1.81
C SER A 315 -3.82 22.70 3.16
N ALA A 316 -2.65 23.27 3.44
CA ALA A 316 -2.02 23.24 4.76
C ALA A 316 -1.82 24.67 5.27
N ILE A 317 -2.32 24.96 6.46
CA ILE A 317 -2.27 26.28 7.10
C ILE A 317 -1.53 26.12 8.41
N SER A 318 -0.47 26.90 8.67
CA SER A 318 0.25 26.86 9.95
C SER A 318 -0.60 27.40 11.11
N ALA A 319 -0.12 27.18 12.34
CA ALA A 319 -0.78 27.60 13.57
C ALA A 319 -1.03 29.13 13.66
N ASP A 320 -0.20 29.94 12.99
CA ASP A 320 -0.33 31.40 12.91
C ASP A 320 -1.27 31.87 11.77
N GLY A 321 -1.82 30.94 10.98
CA GLY A 321 -2.72 31.23 9.87
C GLY A 321 -2.02 31.40 8.51
N THR A 322 -0.70 31.20 8.42
CA THR A 322 0.01 31.28 7.14
C THR A 322 -0.32 30.09 6.25
N LEU A 323 -0.66 30.34 4.98
CA LEU A 323 -0.88 29.30 3.98
C LEU A 323 0.46 28.71 3.54
N LEU A 324 0.73 27.45 3.91
CA LEU A 324 1.96 26.73 3.57
C LEU A 324 1.85 26.06 2.20
N GLN A 325 0.69 25.51 1.89
CA GLN A 325 0.43 24.76 0.65
C GLN A 325 -1.02 24.89 0.23
N GLN A 326 -1.28 24.97 -1.08
CA GLN A 326 -2.63 24.91 -1.64
C GLN A 326 -2.60 24.18 -2.99
N LEU A 327 -2.75 22.87 -2.97
CA LEU A 327 -2.81 22.04 -4.17
C LEU A 327 -4.25 21.95 -4.67
N ASN A 328 -4.45 22.21 -5.96
CA ASN A 328 -5.70 21.97 -6.65
C ASN A 328 -5.48 20.92 -7.74
N TYR A 329 -6.33 19.88 -7.74
CA TYR A 329 -6.22 18.75 -8.65
C TYR A 329 -7.28 18.86 -9.75
N SER A 330 -6.90 18.49 -10.96
CA SER A 330 -7.85 18.23 -12.03
C SER A 330 -7.66 16.83 -12.58
N TYR A 331 -8.75 16.24 -13.02
CA TYR A 331 -8.79 14.86 -13.48
C TYR A 331 -9.42 14.78 -14.86
N ASP A 332 -9.03 13.78 -15.63
CA ASP A 332 -9.86 13.33 -16.74
C ASP A 332 -11.11 12.57 -16.20
N PRO A 333 -12.12 12.29 -17.04
CA PRO A 333 -13.32 11.55 -16.63
C PRO A 333 -13.03 10.20 -15.95
N VAL A 334 -11.98 9.47 -16.37
CA VAL A 334 -11.65 8.16 -15.79
C VAL A 334 -10.87 8.25 -14.48
N GLY A 335 -10.27 9.41 -14.18
CA GLY A 335 -9.63 9.74 -12.91
C GLY A 335 -8.12 9.88 -12.96
N ASN A 336 -7.50 9.97 -14.15
CA ASN A 336 -6.09 10.31 -14.24
C ASN A 336 -5.89 11.79 -13.89
N ILE A 337 -4.86 12.11 -13.11
CA ILE A 337 -4.55 13.49 -12.72
C ILE A 337 -3.98 14.22 -13.93
N LEU A 338 -4.67 15.22 -14.47
CA LEU A 338 -4.18 16.02 -15.60
C LEU A 338 -3.30 17.19 -15.14
N LEU A 339 -3.59 17.71 -13.94
CA LEU A 339 -2.96 18.92 -13.44
C LEU A 339 -2.92 18.91 -11.92
N VAL A 340 -1.82 19.42 -11.37
CA VAL A 340 -1.69 19.80 -9.95
C VAL A 340 -1.17 21.24 -9.90
N ASN A 341 -1.97 22.16 -9.35
CA ASN A 341 -1.62 23.57 -9.22
C ASN A 341 -1.40 23.92 -7.74
N ASP A 342 -0.20 24.35 -7.38
CA ASP A 342 0.13 24.82 -6.03
C ASP A 342 -0.02 26.34 -5.92
N THR A 343 -1.22 26.82 -5.62
CA THR A 343 -1.54 28.26 -5.58
C THR A 343 -1.00 28.96 -4.34
N SER A 344 -0.31 28.27 -3.42
CA SER A 344 0.45 28.96 -2.35
C SER A 344 1.77 29.53 -2.85
N GLN A 345 2.25 29.08 -4.00
CA GLN A 345 3.52 29.49 -4.58
C GLN A 345 3.29 30.53 -5.67
N PRO A 346 4.10 31.61 -5.71
CA PRO A 346 4.00 32.58 -6.78
C PRO A 346 4.61 32.03 -8.08
N ASP A 347 4.17 32.60 -9.19
CA ASP A 347 4.88 32.52 -10.45
C ASP A 347 6.30 33.09 -10.28
N ARG A 348 7.29 32.39 -10.84
CA ARG A 348 8.70 32.80 -10.80
C ARG A 348 9.22 33.03 -12.21
N TYR A 349 10.35 33.73 -12.30
CA TYR A 349 11.07 33.89 -13.56
C TYR A 349 12.53 33.45 -13.38
N CYS A 350 13.04 32.70 -14.34
CA CYS A 350 14.45 32.34 -14.44
C CYS A 350 14.87 32.47 -15.91
N ASP A 351 15.96 33.19 -16.20
CA ASP A 351 16.41 33.46 -17.58
C ASP A 351 15.30 33.97 -18.52
N ASN A 352 14.45 34.88 -18.02
CA ASN A 352 13.26 35.41 -18.70
C ASN A 352 12.20 34.37 -19.10
N GLN A 353 12.25 33.16 -18.53
CA GLN A 353 11.22 32.15 -18.67
C GLN A 353 10.29 32.16 -17.45
N LEU A 354 8.98 32.19 -17.69
CA LEU A 354 7.95 32.04 -16.66
C LEU A 354 7.93 30.60 -16.13
N ILE A 355 7.95 30.46 -14.81
CA ILE A 355 7.85 29.20 -14.08
C ILE A 355 6.57 29.26 -13.24
N GLU A 356 5.54 28.59 -13.72
CA GLU A 356 4.27 28.42 -13.01
C GLU A 356 4.39 27.32 -11.94
N PRO A 357 3.66 27.41 -10.81
CA PRO A 357 3.60 26.35 -9.80
C PRO A 357 2.65 25.21 -10.22
N ILE A 358 2.72 24.81 -11.50
CA ILE A 358 1.78 23.86 -12.09
C ILE A 358 2.52 22.65 -12.66
N SER A 359 2.12 21.47 -12.22
CA SER A 359 2.48 20.20 -12.85
C SER A 359 1.38 19.77 -13.80
N ARG A 360 1.74 19.34 -15.01
CA ARG A 360 0.80 18.86 -16.03
C ARG A 360 1.17 17.45 -16.43
N TYR A 361 0.18 16.62 -16.69
CA TYR A 361 0.38 15.23 -17.06
C TYR A 361 -0.47 14.89 -18.28
N ARG A 362 0.09 14.11 -19.20
CA ARG A 362 -0.64 13.51 -20.32
C ARG A 362 -0.45 12.02 -20.31
N TYR A 363 -1.53 11.35 -20.71
CA TYR A 363 -1.61 9.90 -20.76
C TYR A 363 -1.91 9.44 -22.19
N ASP A 364 -1.52 8.22 -22.53
CA ASP A 364 -2.03 7.54 -23.72
C ASP A 364 -3.42 6.94 -23.47
N THR A 365 -4.03 6.32 -24.49
CA THR A 365 -5.38 5.74 -24.37
C THR A 365 -5.47 4.47 -23.52
N VAL A 366 -4.34 3.93 -23.06
CA VAL A 366 -4.29 2.86 -22.06
C VAL A 366 -3.80 3.37 -20.70
N TYR A 367 -3.82 4.69 -20.53
CA TYR A 367 -3.55 5.44 -19.29
C TYR A 367 -2.12 5.32 -18.76
N GLN A 368 -1.15 5.08 -19.64
CA GLN A 368 0.25 5.23 -19.29
C GLN A 368 0.64 6.71 -19.39
N LEU A 369 1.41 7.20 -18.41
CA LEU A 369 1.96 8.55 -18.44
C LEU A 369 2.96 8.67 -19.60
N ILE A 370 2.68 9.57 -20.55
CA ILE A 370 3.54 9.82 -21.73
C ILE A 370 4.27 11.16 -21.66
N GLU A 371 3.80 12.10 -20.85
CA GLU A 371 4.44 13.40 -20.65
C GLU A 371 4.08 13.94 -19.26
N ALA A 372 5.09 14.52 -18.59
CA ALA A 372 4.91 15.26 -17.35
C ALA A 372 5.74 16.54 -17.40
N THR A 373 5.13 17.67 -17.05
CA THR A 373 5.82 18.95 -16.87
C THR A 373 5.73 19.35 -15.41
N GLY A 374 6.69 20.15 -14.95
CA GLY A 374 6.71 20.71 -13.61
C GLY A 374 7.90 21.64 -13.45
N ARG A 375 8.24 21.93 -12.19
CA ARG A 375 9.40 22.76 -11.84
C ARG A 375 10.44 21.93 -11.11
N GLU A 376 11.69 22.21 -11.42
CA GLU A 376 12.84 21.78 -10.62
C GLU A 376 13.54 23.01 -10.06
N VAL A 377 14.16 22.89 -8.89
CA VAL A 377 15.01 23.94 -8.36
C VAL A 377 16.45 23.60 -8.71
N ARG A 378 17.14 24.50 -9.43
CA ARG A 378 18.57 24.40 -9.69
C ARG A 378 19.36 24.75 -8.42
N ASN A 379 19.35 23.85 -7.45
CA ASN A 379 20.25 23.92 -6.31
C ASN A 379 21.48 23.06 -6.63
N GLY A 380 22.66 23.68 -6.66
CA GLY A 380 23.96 22.99 -6.85
C GLY A 380 24.32 21.98 -5.76
N ALA A 381 23.41 21.75 -4.81
CA ALA A 381 23.42 20.63 -3.90
C ALA A 381 21.95 20.24 -3.67
N SER A 382 21.61 18.98 -3.93
CA SER A 382 20.59 18.30 -3.12
C SER A 382 20.90 18.68 -1.67
N HIS A 383 19.92 19.17 -0.91
CA HIS A 383 20.09 19.20 0.53
C HIS A 383 20.61 17.81 0.92
N GLY A 384 21.83 17.76 1.44
CA GLY A 384 22.39 16.52 1.97
C GLY A 384 21.53 16.05 3.15
N PRO A 385 21.99 15.11 3.98
CA PRO A 385 21.23 14.63 5.15
C PRO A 385 20.93 15.70 6.21
N ALA A 386 21.22 16.98 5.97
CA ALA A 386 20.91 18.08 6.86
C ALA A 386 19.46 18.56 6.68
N LEU A 387 18.79 18.80 7.80
CA LEU A 387 17.47 19.44 7.84
C LEU A 387 17.55 20.86 7.25
N PRO A 388 16.48 21.35 6.59
CA PRO A 388 16.40 22.76 6.19
C PRO A 388 16.61 23.67 7.39
N GLY A 389 17.32 24.80 7.19
CA GLY A 389 17.46 25.83 8.22
C GLY A 389 16.10 26.44 8.57
N LEU A 390 15.94 26.81 9.84
CA LEU A 390 14.74 27.41 10.43
C LEU A 390 14.26 28.67 9.71
#